data_AF-A0A397W1P7-F1
#
_entry.id   AF-A0A397W1P7-F1
#
_cell.length_a   1.000
_cell.length_b   1.000
_cell.length_c   1.000
_cell.angle_alpha   90.00
_cell.angle_beta   90.00
_cell.angle_gamma   90.00
#
_symmetry.space_group_name_H-M   'P 1'
#
loop_
_entity.id
_entity.type
_entity.pdbx_description
1 polymer ?
#
loop_
_entity_poly.entity_id
_entity_poly.type
_entity_poly.pdbx_seq_one_letter_code
_entity_poly.pdbx_strand_id
1 'polypeptide(L)'
;MTKRKKYTTTLIFRGHLAEDLHFGPFCHNWWISRPSEKINNPCLLYPIRIQSKLLVTLNGHDFIIEVGQLESEFGPHPSYICKCDGVQSEICKTPSTAITMVYQKIFQTKTNFSGPEVMGYDTPELVQEYLYELPFQVFNYSFNKLRIWILGVGKSNNENFNFAGPGFKSAFIHSYNRQRSIFFQEVEFSECRITIYTEGNRLKKTFVGCDPNSVWNQVGYLKQFRGYQLFGLDNQYVQNLIQSIHVPTCSLSDWTNEHLMTLVYKHHLKRRTSAQVNWQKLFKDWISHENTIIELRSALQNLYSKEYFRFWSRSTNPNADKASLATLYTLGFLNPIPKYFKNNTETFWQCFKDSLDANACGNNGKCRVLSIIANAFSYEAIKENLKVSNDAILAAKKHAYTCGPGGQIKNKPAITYEKMSP
;
A
#
# COMPACT_ATOMS: atom_id res chain seq x y z
N MET A 1 -27.22 40.51 -13.13
CA MET A 1 -26.20 39.63 -13.76
C MET A 1 -25.14 40.52 -14.38
N THR A 2 -23.96 40.62 -13.77
CA THR A 2 -22.82 41.35 -14.34
C THR A 2 -22.29 40.55 -15.54
N LYS A 3 -22.27 41.17 -16.74
CA LYS A 3 -21.57 40.60 -17.90
C LYS A 3 -20.12 40.40 -17.51
N ARG A 4 -19.67 39.15 -17.43
CA ARG A 4 -18.26 38.83 -17.15
C ARG A 4 -17.40 39.27 -18.33
N LYS A 5 -16.28 39.92 -18.02
CA LYS A 5 -15.32 40.32 -19.04
C LYS A 5 -14.67 39.05 -19.58
N LYS A 6 -14.78 38.85 -20.90
CA LYS A 6 -14.01 37.83 -21.60
C LYS A 6 -12.68 38.45 -22.01
N TYR A 7 -11.59 37.75 -21.72
CA TYR A 7 -10.25 38.14 -22.10
C TYR A 7 -9.77 37.23 -23.24
N THR A 8 -9.00 37.80 -24.16
CA THR A 8 -8.30 37.01 -25.17
C THR A 8 -7.03 36.46 -24.53
N THR A 9 -7.08 35.20 -24.11
CA THR A 9 -5.98 34.51 -23.42
C THR A 9 -5.50 33.33 -24.25
N THR A 10 -4.18 33.21 -24.42
CA THR A 10 -3.52 32.12 -25.14
C THR A 10 -2.53 31.41 -24.21
N LEU A 11 -2.53 30.09 -24.20
CA LEU A 11 -1.54 29.29 -23.47
C LEU A 11 -0.26 29.18 -24.30
N ILE A 12 0.83 29.79 -23.84
CA ILE A 12 2.14 29.71 -24.48
C ILE A 12 2.82 28.40 -24.10
N PHE A 13 2.78 28.06 -22.81
CA PHE A 13 3.40 26.86 -22.27
C PHE A 13 2.49 26.25 -21.22
N ARG A 14 2.11 24.99 -21.41
CA ARG A 14 1.16 24.29 -20.53
C ARG A 14 1.68 24.10 -19.11
N GLY A 15 3.00 23.96 -18.94
CA GLY A 15 3.56 23.54 -17.67
C GLY A 15 3.30 22.07 -17.36
N HIS A 16 3.66 21.65 -16.15
CA HIS A 16 3.57 20.25 -15.74
C HIS A 16 2.84 20.09 -14.40
N LEU A 17 2.36 18.87 -14.16
CA LEU A 17 1.79 18.44 -12.89
C LEU A 17 2.89 17.77 -12.05
N ALA A 18 2.94 18.12 -10.77
CA ALA A 18 3.81 17.47 -9.79
C ALA A 18 2.96 16.69 -8.80
N GLU A 19 3.22 15.37 -8.67
CA GLU A 19 2.44 14.45 -7.83
C GLU A 19 2.35 14.93 -6.38
N ASP A 20 3.48 15.31 -5.78
CA ASP A 20 3.57 15.74 -4.38
C ASP A 20 2.82 17.04 -4.08
N LEU A 21 2.61 17.87 -5.10
CA LEU A 21 1.96 19.18 -4.98
C LEU A 21 0.46 19.09 -5.28
N HIS A 22 0.10 18.42 -6.38
CA HIS A 22 -1.28 18.37 -6.85
C HIS A 22 -2.07 17.26 -6.15
N PHE A 23 -1.46 16.11 -5.88
CA PHE A 23 -2.13 14.95 -5.28
C PHE A 23 -1.59 14.61 -3.90
N GLY A 24 -0.77 15.50 -3.33
CA GLY A 24 -0.25 15.41 -1.97
C GLY A 24 -1.01 16.26 -0.95
N PRO A 25 -0.48 16.44 0.26
CA PRO A 25 -1.18 17.08 1.37
C PRO A 25 -1.49 18.57 1.13
N PHE A 26 -0.64 19.28 0.38
CA PHE A 26 -0.81 20.70 0.12
C PHE A 26 -1.64 21.01 -1.14
N CYS A 27 -2.36 20.02 -1.67
CA CYS A 27 -3.18 20.12 -2.88
C CYS A 27 -4.13 21.32 -2.89
N HIS A 28 -4.67 21.73 -1.74
CA HIS A 28 -5.64 22.81 -1.63
C HIS A 28 -5.14 24.15 -2.18
N ASN A 29 -3.82 24.32 -2.35
CA ASN A 29 -3.20 25.50 -2.97
C ASN A 29 -3.05 25.39 -4.50
N TRP A 30 -3.12 24.18 -5.05
CA TRP A 30 -2.78 23.85 -6.45
C TRP A 30 -4.00 23.55 -7.32
N TRP A 31 -5.20 23.70 -6.77
CA TRP A 31 -6.47 23.45 -7.46
C TRP A 31 -7.41 24.65 -7.32
N ILE A 32 -8.02 25.04 -8.43
CA ILE A 32 -8.97 26.15 -8.48
C ILE A 32 -10.30 25.71 -9.10
N SER A 33 -11.42 26.22 -8.60
CA SER A 33 -12.75 26.03 -9.23
C SER A 33 -12.95 27.04 -10.35
N ARG A 34 -13.80 26.73 -11.34
CA ARG A 34 -14.11 27.74 -12.36
C ARG A 34 -14.80 28.94 -11.72
N PRO A 35 -14.51 30.17 -12.16
CA PRO A 35 -15.29 31.32 -11.74
C PRO A 35 -16.77 31.15 -12.09
N SER A 36 -17.09 30.51 -13.22
CA SER A 36 -18.47 30.33 -13.73
C SER A 36 -19.28 29.23 -13.07
N GLU A 37 -18.61 28.29 -12.42
CA GLU A 37 -19.31 27.24 -11.70
C GLU A 37 -20.04 27.86 -10.51
N LYS A 38 -21.37 27.70 -10.49
CA LYS A 38 -22.15 27.85 -9.26
C LYS A 38 -21.58 26.86 -8.24
N ILE A 39 -21.76 27.13 -6.95
CA ILE A 39 -21.37 26.22 -5.86
C ILE A 39 -22.17 24.92 -6.02
N ASN A 40 -21.66 24.03 -6.88
CA ASN A 40 -22.18 22.70 -7.12
C ASN A 40 -21.52 21.77 -6.10
N ASN A 41 -22.23 20.70 -5.73
CA ASN A 41 -21.74 19.68 -4.82
C ASN A 41 -21.83 18.32 -5.54
N PRO A 42 -20.73 17.79 -6.10
CA PRO A 42 -19.33 18.25 -5.95
C PRO A 42 -18.94 19.43 -6.85
N CYS A 43 -17.93 20.19 -6.40
CA CYS A 43 -17.28 21.27 -7.12
C CYS A 43 -16.02 20.72 -7.82
N LEU A 44 -16.05 20.70 -9.15
CA LEU A 44 -14.93 20.25 -9.97
C LEU A 44 -13.80 21.28 -9.95
N LEU A 45 -12.55 20.80 -9.91
CA LEU A 45 -11.38 21.65 -9.84
C LEU A 45 -10.47 21.48 -11.05
N TYR A 46 -9.63 22.50 -11.25
CA TYR A 46 -8.70 22.64 -12.35
C TYR A 46 -7.31 22.88 -11.78
N PRO A 47 -6.27 22.23 -12.34
CA PRO A 47 -4.94 22.29 -11.77
C PRO A 47 -4.26 23.62 -12.11
N ILE A 48 -3.50 24.15 -11.16
CA ILE A 48 -2.56 25.24 -11.38
C ILE A 48 -1.21 24.63 -11.77
N ARG A 49 -0.94 24.53 -13.07
CA ARG A 49 0.28 23.88 -13.57
C ARG A 49 1.52 24.72 -13.34
N ILE A 50 2.56 24.08 -12.82
CA ILE A 50 3.86 24.70 -12.53
C ILE A 50 4.54 25.04 -13.84
N GLN A 51 5.24 26.17 -13.88
CA GLN A 51 5.92 26.75 -15.05
C GLN A 51 4.97 27.15 -16.19
N SER A 52 3.65 27.04 -16.03
CA SER A 52 2.72 27.46 -17.09
C SER A 52 2.90 28.93 -17.44
N LYS A 53 2.76 29.25 -18.73
CA LYS A 53 2.88 30.60 -19.28
C LYS A 53 1.68 30.94 -20.11
N LEU A 54 1.05 32.06 -19.80
CA LEU A 54 -0.14 32.55 -20.50
C LEU A 54 0.09 33.95 -21.03
N LEU A 55 -0.35 34.19 -22.26
CA LEU A 55 -0.44 35.50 -22.88
C LEU A 55 -1.87 36.01 -22.74
N VAL A 56 -2.06 37.22 -22.24
CA VAL A 56 -3.35 37.90 -22.26
C VAL A 56 -3.18 39.30 -22.83
N THR A 57 -4.01 39.65 -23.80
CA THR A 57 -4.01 41.00 -24.37
C THR A 57 -4.97 41.89 -23.59
N LEU A 58 -4.43 42.93 -22.95
CA LEU A 58 -5.18 43.92 -22.16
C LEU A 58 -4.85 45.32 -22.66
N ASN A 59 -5.87 46.11 -22.99
CA ASN A 59 -5.71 47.48 -23.50
C ASN A 59 -4.78 47.57 -24.74
N GLY A 60 -4.73 46.53 -25.57
CA GLY A 60 -3.86 46.45 -26.76
C GLY A 60 -2.42 46.04 -26.48
N HIS A 61 -2.07 45.72 -25.23
CA HIS A 61 -0.75 45.27 -24.82
C HIS A 61 -0.77 43.82 -24.33
N ASP A 62 0.34 43.13 -24.54
CA ASP A 62 0.47 41.70 -24.26
C ASP A 62 1.13 41.46 -22.90
N PHE A 63 0.35 40.90 -21.98
CA PHE A 63 0.79 40.52 -20.64
C PHE A 63 1.10 39.03 -20.61
N ILE A 64 2.31 38.68 -20.19
CA ILE A 64 2.74 37.29 -19.97
C ILE A 64 2.70 36.99 -18.48
N ILE A 65 1.93 35.98 -18.10
CA ILE A 65 1.84 35.48 -16.73
C ILE A 65 2.58 34.16 -16.65
N GLU A 66 3.52 34.05 -15.73
CA GLU A 66 4.30 32.83 -15.46
C GLU A 66 3.95 32.29 -14.07
N VAL A 67 3.67 30.98 -13.99
CA VAL A 67 3.39 30.29 -12.72
C VAL A 67 4.66 29.64 -12.19
N GLY A 68 5.05 29.98 -10.97
CA GLY A 68 6.11 29.35 -10.21
C GLY A 68 5.61 28.65 -8.96
N GLN A 69 6.55 28.32 -8.08
CA GLN A 69 6.30 27.78 -6.74
C GLN A 69 6.97 28.71 -5.72
N LEU A 70 6.36 28.83 -4.55
CA LEU A 70 6.96 29.47 -3.38
C LEU A 70 6.69 28.60 -2.15
N GLU A 71 7.70 28.46 -1.31
CA GLU A 71 7.55 27.78 -0.02
C GLU A 71 6.90 28.72 1.01
N SER A 72 6.02 28.15 1.83
CA SER A 72 5.41 28.87 2.95
C SER A 72 5.28 27.98 4.18
N GLU A 73 4.95 28.57 5.31
CA GLU A 73 4.64 27.84 6.54
C GLU A 73 3.45 26.86 6.37
N PHE A 74 2.58 27.09 5.39
CA PHE A 74 1.45 26.22 5.06
C PHE A 74 1.76 25.27 3.89
N GLY A 75 3.04 25.05 3.61
CA GLY A 75 3.54 24.23 2.52
C GLY A 75 3.70 25.00 1.21
N PRO A 76 4.16 24.30 0.16
CA PRO A 76 4.36 24.87 -1.17
C PRO A 76 3.03 25.36 -1.76
N HIS A 77 3.05 26.56 -2.32
CA HIS A 77 1.91 27.16 -3.01
C HIS A 77 2.36 27.80 -4.33
N PRO A 78 1.43 28.02 -5.28
CA PRO A 78 1.78 28.66 -6.54
C PRO A 78 2.20 30.12 -6.33
N SER A 79 3.12 30.56 -7.15
CA SER A 79 3.55 31.95 -7.26
C SER A 79 3.37 32.46 -8.68
N TYR A 80 3.25 33.77 -8.85
CA TYR A 80 2.90 34.37 -10.12
C TYR A 80 3.78 35.57 -10.41
N ILE A 81 4.31 35.64 -11.62
CA ILE A 81 5.02 36.81 -12.15
C ILE A 81 4.29 37.26 -13.41
N CYS A 82 4.07 38.55 -13.55
CA CYS A 82 3.52 39.15 -14.77
C CYS A 82 4.58 40.03 -15.43
N LYS A 83 4.63 40.01 -16.76
CA LYS A 83 5.54 40.81 -17.60
C LYS A 83 4.76 41.47 -18.73
N CYS A 84 5.02 42.74 -19.01
CA CYS A 84 4.47 43.48 -20.16
C CYS A 84 5.43 44.64 -20.49
N ASP A 85 5.79 44.83 -21.76
CA ASP A 85 6.63 45.93 -22.25
C ASP A 85 7.89 46.22 -21.42
N GLY A 86 8.61 45.19 -21.01
CA GLY A 86 9.82 45.31 -20.19
C GLY A 86 9.58 45.61 -18.71
N VAL A 87 8.33 45.82 -18.27
CA VAL A 87 7.93 45.93 -16.87
C VAL A 87 7.58 44.56 -16.31
N GLN A 88 8.05 44.26 -15.10
CA GLN A 88 7.79 43.00 -14.40
C GLN A 88 7.21 43.24 -13.00
N SER A 89 6.31 42.36 -12.55
CA SER A 89 5.87 42.30 -11.17
C SER A 89 6.92 41.65 -10.26
N GLU A 90 6.83 41.93 -8.97
CA GLU A 90 7.43 41.06 -7.96
C GLU A 90 6.71 39.69 -7.96
N ILE A 91 7.28 38.72 -7.24
CA ILE A 91 6.67 37.41 -7.05
C ILE A 91 5.39 37.58 -6.22
N CYS A 92 4.25 37.29 -6.83
CA CYS A 92 2.93 37.47 -6.22
C CYS A 92 2.29 36.14 -5.82
N LYS A 93 1.43 36.16 -4.80
CA LYS A 93 0.66 34.97 -4.36
C LYS A 93 -0.56 34.67 -5.23
N THR A 94 -1.03 35.64 -6.02
CA THR A 94 -2.19 35.46 -6.91
C THR A 94 -1.93 36.07 -8.28
N PRO A 95 -2.53 35.52 -9.35
CA PRO A 95 -2.40 36.10 -10.69
C PRO A 95 -3.05 37.48 -10.75
N SER A 96 -4.17 37.69 -10.03
CA SER A 96 -4.86 38.98 -9.92
C SER A 96 -3.91 40.09 -9.50
N THR A 97 -3.11 39.85 -8.45
CA THR A 97 -2.13 40.80 -7.93
C THR A 97 -1.02 41.06 -8.94
N ALA A 98 -0.45 40.01 -9.54
CA ALA A 98 0.64 40.13 -10.50
C ALA A 98 0.27 41.01 -11.70
N ILE A 99 -0.88 40.74 -12.33
CA ILE A 99 -1.37 41.48 -13.49
C ILE A 99 -1.70 42.92 -13.10
N THR A 100 -2.45 43.10 -12.01
CA THR A 100 -2.89 44.42 -11.53
C THR A 100 -1.69 45.32 -11.23
N MET A 101 -0.62 44.78 -10.63
CA MET A 101 0.61 45.54 -10.36
C MET A 101 1.29 46.02 -11.65
N VAL A 102 1.47 45.16 -12.65
CA VAL A 102 2.11 45.55 -13.92
C VAL A 102 1.23 46.54 -14.67
N TYR A 103 -0.07 46.29 -14.74
CA TYR A 103 -1.03 47.17 -15.41
C TYR A 103 -1.05 48.58 -14.79
N GLN A 104 -1.03 48.66 -13.46
CA GLN A 104 -0.94 49.92 -12.72
C GLN A 104 0.37 50.66 -13.00
N LYS A 105 1.50 49.95 -13.07
CA LYS A 105 2.80 50.57 -13.37
C LYS A 105 2.85 51.16 -14.78
N ILE A 106 2.27 50.48 -15.77
CA ILE A 106 2.30 50.92 -17.18
C ILE A 106 1.29 52.04 -17.44
N PHE A 107 0.03 51.86 -17.03
CA PHE A 107 -1.06 52.77 -17.39
C PHE A 107 -1.43 53.78 -16.31
N GLN A 108 -0.85 53.69 -15.11
CA GLN A 108 -1.15 54.56 -13.97
C GLN A 108 -2.63 54.60 -13.57
N THR A 109 -3.39 53.51 -13.84
CA THR A 109 -4.82 53.41 -13.49
C THR A 109 -5.07 52.32 -12.45
N LYS A 110 -6.02 52.55 -11.53
CA LYS A 110 -6.38 51.62 -10.44
C LYS A 110 -7.27 50.44 -10.89
N THR A 111 -7.09 49.94 -12.11
CA THR A 111 -7.90 48.84 -12.64
C THR A 111 -7.46 47.53 -11.99
N ASN A 112 -8.42 46.76 -11.46
CA ASN A 112 -8.17 45.43 -10.89
C ASN A 112 -8.66 44.36 -11.86
N PHE A 113 -7.90 43.25 -11.92
CA PHE A 113 -8.25 42.10 -12.76
C PHE A 113 -8.52 40.86 -11.91
N SER A 114 -9.49 40.05 -12.36
CA SER A 114 -9.73 38.72 -11.80
C SER A 114 -8.74 37.74 -12.43
N GLY A 115 -7.77 37.30 -11.65
CA GLY A 115 -6.75 36.35 -12.07
C GLY A 115 -7.33 35.06 -12.68
N PRO A 116 -8.30 34.38 -12.06
CA PRO A 116 -8.91 33.18 -12.64
C PRO A 116 -9.60 33.42 -14.00
N GLU A 117 -10.22 34.58 -14.18
CA GLU A 117 -10.82 34.96 -15.47
C GLU A 117 -9.74 35.24 -16.52
N VAL A 118 -8.69 35.98 -16.15
CA VAL A 118 -7.56 36.30 -17.03
C VAL A 118 -6.77 35.04 -17.42
N MET A 119 -6.59 34.11 -16.49
CA MET A 119 -5.96 32.82 -16.75
C MET A 119 -6.84 31.89 -17.60
N GLY A 120 -8.09 32.29 -17.93
CA GLY A 120 -8.91 31.56 -18.89
C GLY A 120 -9.54 30.26 -18.36
N TYR A 121 -9.76 30.14 -17.05
CA TYR A 121 -10.43 28.95 -16.47
C TYR A 121 -11.91 28.81 -16.87
N ASP A 122 -12.49 29.83 -17.51
CA ASP A 122 -13.83 29.77 -18.12
C ASP A 122 -13.78 29.60 -19.66
N THR A 123 -12.59 29.48 -20.25
CA THR A 123 -12.40 29.34 -21.71
C THR A 123 -12.29 27.85 -22.07
N PRO A 124 -13.23 27.26 -22.84
CA PRO A 124 -13.28 25.81 -23.08
C PRO A 124 -11.98 25.19 -23.61
N GLU A 125 -11.32 25.85 -24.55
CA GLU A 125 -10.10 25.37 -25.19
C GLU A 125 -8.93 25.31 -24.18
N LEU A 126 -8.77 26.35 -23.36
CA LEU A 126 -7.75 26.39 -22.30
C LEU A 126 -8.04 25.39 -21.18
N VAL A 127 -9.31 25.17 -20.88
CA VAL A 127 -9.69 24.19 -19.87
C VAL A 127 -9.32 22.78 -20.29
N GLN A 128 -9.49 22.41 -21.57
CA GLN A 128 -9.03 21.12 -22.07
C GLN A 128 -7.52 20.96 -21.90
N GLU A 129 -6.75 22.01 -22.18
CA GLU A 129 -5.30 22.04 -21.97
C GLU A 129 -4.90 21.86 -20.50
N TYR A 130 -5.64 22.47 -19.56
CA TYR A 130 -5.40 22.27 -18.13
C TYR A 130 -5.70 20.85 -17.68
N LEU A 131 -6.73 20.22 -18.23
CA LEU A 131 -7.16 18.88 -17.87
C LEU A 131 -6.37 17.76 -18.58
N TYR A 132 -5.59 18.07 -19.61
CA TYR A 132 -4.80 17.10 -20.35
C TYR A 132 -3.89 16.26 -19.43
N GLU A 133 -3.66 14.97 -19.70
CA GLU A 133 -2.85 14.08 -18.84
C GLU A 133 -3.32 13.87 -17.39
N LEU A 134 -4.45 14.44 -16.96
CA LEU A 134 -4.98 14.13 -15.64
C LEU A 134 -5.51 12.69 -15.58
N PRO A 135 -5.11 11.90 -14.57
CA PRO A 135 -5.66 10.55 -14.40
C PRO A 135 -7.15 10.58 -14.04
N PHE A 136 -7.59 11.63 -13.34
CA PHE A 136 -8.97 11.91 -13.03
C PHE A 136 -9.09 13.41 -12.68
N GLN A 137 -10.31 13.97 -12.78
CA GLN A 137 -10.54 15.35 -12.38
C GLN A 137 -10.77 15.43 -10.87
N VAL A 138 -9.89 16.17 -10.17
CA VAL A 138 -10.03 16.46 -8.75
C VAL A 138 -11.29 17.27 -8.51
N PHE A 139 -11.97 16.98 -7.40
CA PHE A 139 -13.12 17.74 -6.95
C PHE A 139 -13.12 17.85 -5.43
N ASN A 140 -13.89 18.80 -4.93
CA ASN A 140 -14.22 18.86 -3.52
C ASN A 140 -15.73 18.94 -3.31
N TYR A 141 -16.16 18.61 -2.11
CA TYR A 141 -17.55 18.77 -1.72
C TYR A 141 -17.64 19.17 -0.24
N SER A 142 -18.75 19.79 0.12
CA SER A 142 -19.01 20.21 1.50
C SER A 142 -19.63 19.06 2.28
N PHE A 143 -19.03 18.71 3.41
CA PHE A 143 -19.56 17.77 4.39
C PHE A 143 -19.60 18.45 5.76
N ASN A 144 -20.79 18.83 6.22
CA ASN A 144 -20.96 19.68 7.40
C ASN A 144 -20.15 20.98 7.26
N LYS A 145 -19.23 21.23 8.20
CA LYS A 145 -18.30 22.38 8.21
C LYS A 145 -16.95 22.06 7.53
N LEU A 146 -16.78 20.84 7.03
CA LEU A 146 -15.56 20.39 6.37
C LEU A 146 -15.72 20.50 4.85
N ARG A 147 -14.64 20.89 4.18
CA ARG A 147 -14.49 20.76 2.73
C ARG A 147 -13.57 19.57 2.50
N ILE A 148 -14.09 18.52 1.87
CA ILE A 148 -13.33 17.30 1.59
C ILE A 148 -12.90 17.34 0.13
N TRP A 149 -11.60 17.23 -0.13
CA TRP A 149 -11.01 17.09 -1.45
C TRP A 149 -10.78 15.61 -1.76
N ILE A 150 -11.17 15.17 -2.96
CA ILE A 150 -10.90 13.84 -3.48
C ILE A 150 -9.77 13.96 -4.51
N LEU A 151 -8.62 13.39 -4.17
CA LEU A 151 -7.31 13.56 -4.81
C LEU A 151 -6.83 12.30 -5.53
N GLY A 152 -7.55 11.20 -5.37
CA GLY A 152 -7.33 9.98 -6.12
C GLY A 152 -8.51 9.06 -5.91
N VAL A 153 -8.84 8.27 -6.93
CA VAL A 153 -9.88 7.25 -6.83
C VAL A 153 -9.24 5.93 -7.27
N GLY A 154 -9.18 4.98 -6.35
CA GLY A 154 -8.76 3.61 -6.60
C GLY A 154 -9.92 2.68 -6.33
N LYS A 155 -10.07 1.62 -7.15
CA LYS A 155 -11.08 0.57 -6.95
C LYS A 155 -10.43 -0.71 -6.43
N SER A 156 -11.10 -1.38 -5.50
CA SER A 156 -10.78 -2.72 -5.03
C SER A 156 -12.05 -3.54 -4.87
N ASN A 157 -11.89 -4.84 -4.63
CA ASN A 157 -13.01 -5.74 -4.28
C ASN A 157 -13.24 -5.78 -2.76
N ASN A 158 -12.62 -4.89 -1.98
CA ASN A 158 -12.76 -4.88 -0.53
C ASN A 158 -14.01 -4.11 -0.10
N GLU A 159 -15.06 -4.84 0.23
CA GLU A 159 -16.33 -4.27 0.74
C GLU A 159 -16.11 -3.46 2.02
N ASN A 160 -15.15 -3.84 2.87
CA ASN A 160 -14.83 -3.09 4.07
C ASN A 160 -14.27 -1.70 3.77
N PHE A 161 -13.82 -1.41 2.54
CA PHE A 161 -13.37 -0.07 2.15
C PHE A 161 -14.39 0.64 1.25
N ASN A 162 -15.66 0.21 1.25
CA ASN A 162 -16.66 0.61 0.26
C ASN A 162 -16.09 0.54 -1.17
N PHE A 163 -15.42 -0.58 -1.48
CA PHE A 163 -14.73 -0.84 -2.75
C PHE A 163 -13.62 0.14 -3.13
N ALA A 164 -13.21 1.04 -2.22
CA ALA A 164 -12.02 1.84 -2.45
C ALA A 164 -10.77 0.97 -2.38
N GLY A 165 -9.79 1.34 -3.18
CA GLY A 165 -8.54 0.63 -3.30
C GLY A 165 -7.33 1.55 -3.28
N PRO A 166 -6.14 0.94 -3.42
CA PRO A 166 -4.87 1.65 -3.54
C PRO A 166 -4.94 2.82 -4.52
N GLY A 167 -4.52 4.00 -4.07
CA GLY A 167 -4.61 5.23 -4.86
C GLY A 167 -5.85 6.06 -4.59
N PHE A 168 -6.79 5.59 -3.77
CA PHE A 168 -7.76 6.49 -3.18
C PHE A 168 -7.03 7.44 -2.23
N LYS A 169 -7.19 8.74 -2.46
CA LYS A 169 -6.60 9.81 -1.67
C LYS A 169 -7.65 10.86 -1.40
N SER A 170 -7.76 11.31 -0.16
CA SER A 170 -8.60 12.47 0.18
C SER A 170 -7.93 13.34 1.22
N ALA A 171 -8.34 14.61 1.27
CA ALA A 171 -7.81 15.55 2.24
C ALA A 171 -8.89 16.49 2.76
N PHE A 172 -8.69 17.04 3.95
CA PHE A 172 -9.43 18.20 4.42
C PHE A 172 -8.64 18.99 5.46
N ILE A 173 -9.07 20.22 5.70
CA ILE A 173 -8.44 21.12 6.67
C ILE A 173 -9.33 21.24 7.89
N HIS A 174 -8.77 21.01 9.07
CA HIS A 174 -9.45 21.22 10.33
C HIS A 174 -8.49 21.59 11.47
N SER A 175 -9.03 22.03 12.61
CA SER A 175 -8.22 22.34 13.79
C SER A 175 -7.79 21.05 14.48
N TYR A 176 -6.49 20.92 14.76
CA TYR A 176 -5.88 19.82 15.52
C TYR A 176 -4.95 20.44 16.57
N ASN A 177 -5.10 20.11 17.85
CA ASN A 177 -4.37 20.75 18.94
C ASN A 177 -4.40 22.30 18.90
N ARG A 178 -5.55 22.89 18.53
CA ARG A 178 -5.75 24.35 18.36
C ARG A 178 -4.94 24.98 17.20
N GLN A 179 -4.34 24.18 16.33
CA GLN A 179 -3.62 24.63 15.15
C GLN A 179 -4.36 24.21 13.87
N ARG A 180 -4.34 25.07 12.85
CA ARG A 180 -4.87 24.72 11.54
C ARG A 180 -4.01 23.61 10.93
N SER A 181 -4.62 22.47 10.63
CA SER A 181 -3.92 21.27 10.20
C SER A 181 -4.62 20.62 9.01
N ILE A 182 -3.83 19.92 8.20
CA ILE A 182 -4.30 19.16 7.05
C ILE A 182 -4.36 17.69 7.45
N PHE A 183 -5.51 17.08 7.26
CA PHE A 183 -5.71 15.63 7.38
C PHE A 183 -5.64 15.06 5.97
N PHE A 184 -4.56 14.36 5.66
CA PHE A 184 -4.37 13.64 4.41
C PHE A 184 -4.65 12.16 4.64
N GLN A 185 -5.49 11.57 3.81
CA GLN A 185 -6.06 10.25 4.00
C GLN A 185 -5.81 9.39 2.76
N GLU A 186 -5.33 8.17 2.95
CA GLU A 186 -4.99 7.25 1.87
C GLU A 186 -5.55 5.86 2.17
N VAL A 187 -6.03 5.19 1.14
CA VAL A 187 -6.38 3.77 1.20
C VAL A 187 -5.29 2.99 0.48
N GLU A 188 -4.73 2.01 1.17
CA GLU A 188 -3.81 1.01 0.65
C GLU A 188 -4.49 -0.36 0.58
N PHE A 189 -3.77 -1.39 0.15
CA PHE A 189 -4.35 -2.72 -0.10
C PHE A 189 -5.09 -3.33 1.10
N SER A 190 -4.56 -3.18 2.30
CA SER A 190 -5.08 -3.81 3.52
C SER A 190 -5.15 -2.84 4.70
N GLU A 191 -4.87 -1.56 4.49
CA GLU A 191 -4.83 -0.55 5.54
C GLU A 191 -5.27 0.81 5.03
N CYS A 192 -5.76 1.63 5.94
CA CYS A 192 -6.03 3.03 5.74
C CYS A 192 -5.01 3.84 6.55
N ARG A 193 -4.47 4.89 5.92
CA ARG A 193 -3.47 5.76 6.52
C ARG A 193 -4.04 7.16 6.65
N ILE A 194 -3.82 7.78 7.80
CA ILE A 194 -4.07 9.21 8.01
C ILE A 194 -2.77 9.86 8.41
N THR A 195 -2.36 10.88 7.66
CA THR A 195 -1.24 11.73 8.00
C THR A 195 -1.73 13.14 8.27
N ILE A 196 -1.44 13.63 9.48
CA ILE A 196 -1.78 14.98 9.90
C ILE A 196 -0.54 15.86 9.74
N TYR A 197 -0.70 16.95 9.00
CA TYR A 197 0.31 17.97 8.79
C TYR A 197 -0.11 19.25 9.51
N THR A 198 0.71 19.70 10.47
CA THR A 198 0.50 20.98 11.17
C THR A 198 1.30 22.10 10.53
N GLU A 199 0.98 23.33 10.93
CA GLU A 199 1.67 24.57 10.53
C GLU A 199 3.20 24.47 10.66
N GLY A 200 3.92 24.93 9.64
CA GLY A 200 5.37 24.88 9.50
C GLY A 200 5.93 23.52 9.05
N ASN A 201 5.07 22.56 8.66
CA ASN A 201 5.46 21.18 8.33
C ASN A 201 6.25 20.47 9.46
N ARG A 202 6.09 20.96 10.70
CA ARG A 202 6.93 20.59 11.86
C ARG A 202 6.52 19.28 12.53
N LEU A 203 5.24 18.92 12.46
CA LEU A 203 4.71 17.67 13.01
C LEU A 203 3.96 16.90 11.92
N LYS A 204 4.52 15.74 11.57
CA LYS A 204 3.88 14.72 10.74
C LYS A 204 3.47 13.57 11.65
N LYS A 205 2.21 13.52 12.07
CA LYS A 205 1.69 12.35 12.81
C LYS A 205 0.95 11.43 11.86
N THR A 206 1.37 10.18 11.80
CA THR A 206 0.76 9.17 10.93
C THR A 206 0.10 8.10 11.77
N PHE A 207 -1.13 7.77 11.40
CA PHE A 207 -1.95 6.72 11.99
C PHE A 207 -2.27 5.70 10.90
N VAL A 208 -2.29 4.43 11.26
CA VAL A 208 -2.57 3.32 10.34
C VAL A 208 -3.57 2.40 11.00
N GLY A 209 -4.66 2.11 10.31
CA GLY A 209 -5.70 1.20 10.77
C GLY A 209 -6.09 0.23 9.66
N CYS A 210 -6.74 -0.87 10.04
CA CYS A 210 -7.23 -1.88 9.11
C CYS A 210 -8.41 -1.40 8.25
N ASP A 211 -9.08 -0.31 8.64
CA ASP A 211 -10.24 0.28 7.96
C ASP A 211 -10.42 1.76 8.34
N PRO A 212 -11.27 2.53 7.63
CA PRO A 212 -11.47 3.96 7.90
C PRO A 212 -11.95 4.28 9.32
N ASN A 213 -12.82 3.48 9.92
CA ASN A 213 -13.28 3.73 11.29
C ASN A 213 -12.18 3.43 12.30
N SER A 214 -11.48 2.31 12.14
CA SER A 214 -10.35 1.91 12.98
C SER A 214 -9.27 2.99 13.04
N VAL A 215 -8.85 3.52 11.89
CA VAL A 215 -7.82 4.57 11.86
C VAL A 215 -8.30 5.89 12.48
N TRP A 216 -9.55 6.30 12.24
CA TRP A 216 -10.11 7.51 12.85
C TRP A 216 -10.33 7.38 14.36
N ASN A 217 -10.66 6.19 14.85
CA ASN A 217 -10.74 5.90 16.28
C ASN A 217 -9.37 6.08 16.96
N GLN A 218 -8.27 5.68 16.30
CA GLN A 218 -6.91 5.90 16.81
C GLN A 218 -6.52 7.38 16.83
N VAL A 219 -6.95 8.16 15.82
CA VAL A 219 -6.72 9.62 15.80
C VAL A 219 -7.37 10.27 17.01
N GLY A 220 -8.58 9.84 17.37
CA GLY A 220 -9.31 10.30 18.56
C GLY A 220 -9.93 11.69 18.41
N TYR A 221 -9.99 12.24 17.20
CA TYR A 221 -10.64 13.51 16.86
C TYR A 221 -11.87 13.26 15.98
N LEU A 222 -12.78 14.25 15.93
CA LEU A 222 -13.98 14.19 15.08
C LEU A 222 -14.85 12.94 15.33
N LYS A 223 -14.87 12.44 16.58
CA LYS A 223 -15.56 11.20 16.99
C LYS A 223 -17.07 11.19 16.72
N GLN A 224 -17.66 12.35 16.46
CA GLN A 224 -19.07 12.45 16.05
C GLN A 224 -19.34 11.94 14.63
N PHE A 225 -18.31 11.75 13.81
CA PHE A 225 -18.43 11.28 12.43
C PHE A 225 -17.83 9.89 12.27
N ARG A 226 -18.39 9.11 11.35
CA ARG A 226 -17.79 7.83 10.95
C ARG A 226 -16.56 8.09 10.09
N GLY A 227 -15.54 7.23 10.20
CA GLY A 227 -14.33 7.33 9.40
C GLY A 227 -14.60 7.31 7.91
N TYR A 228 -15.56 6.48 7.46
CA TYR A 228 -16.00 6.45 6.05
C TYR A 228 -16.54 7.80 5.55
N GLN A 229 -17.22 8.57 6.40
CA GLN A 229 -17.72 9.90 6.05
C GLN A 229 -16.57 10.91 5.91
N LEU A 230 -15.58 10.83 6.81
CA LEU A 230 -14.40 11.70 6.81
C LEU A 230 -13.45 11.40 5.64
N PHE A 231 -13.27 10.12 5.29
CA PHE A 231 -12.57 9.72 4.07
C PHE A 231 -13.30 10.17 2.80
N GLY A 232 -14.62 10.28 2.88
CA GLY A 232 -15.51 10.60 1.78
C GLY A 232 -16.03 9.40 1.00
N LEU A 233 -15.85 8.20 1.56
CA LEU A 233 -16.29 6.94 0.98
C LEU A 233 -17.80 6.73 1.08
N ASP A 234 -18.50 7.44 1.96
CA ASP A 234 -19.98 7.42 2.03
C ASP A 234 -20.63 8.37 1.00
N ASN A 235 -19.84 9.19 0.29
CA ASN A 235 -20.39 10.12 -0.68
C ASN A 235 -20.84 9.37 -1.95
N GLN A 236 -22.11 9.55 -2.34
CA GLN A 236 -22.69 8.85 -3.50
C GLN A 236 -21.94 9.12 -4.81
N TYR A 237 -21.47 10.35 -5.03
CA TYR A 237 -20.72 10.68 -6.23
C TYR A 237 -19.36 9.97 -6.25
N VAL A 238 -18.67 9.92 -5.10
CA VAL A 238 -17.43 9.16 -4.94
C VAL A 238 -17.67 7.67 -5.19
N GLN A 239 -18.75 7.10 -4.64
CA GLN A 239 -19.11 5.70 -4.85
C GLN A 239 -19.40 5.37 -6.32
N ASN A 240 -20.17 6.22 -7.00
CA ASN A 240 -20.45 6.07 -8.43
C ASN A 240 -19.16 6.13 -9.26
N LEU A 241 -18.22 7.01 -8.90
CA LEU A 241 -16.90 7.08 -9.53
C LEU A 241 -16.06 5.83 -9.28
N ILE A 242 -16.01 5.33 -8.04
CA ILE A 242 -15.29 4.08 -7.72
C ILE A 242 -15.86 2.93 -8.53
N GLN A 243 -17.19 2.84 -8.64
CA GLN A 243 -17.85 1.77 -9.38
C GLN A 243 -17.59 1.84 -10.89
N SER A 244 -17.54 3.04 -11.48
CA SER A 244 -17.28 3.24 -12.91
C SER A 244 -15.84 2.93 -13.34
N ILE A 245 -14.90 2.86 -12.40
CA ILE A 245 -13.53 2.46 -12.70
C ILE A 245 -13.51 1.01 -13.21
N HIS A 246 -13.05 0.86 -14.45
CA HIS A 246 -12.70 -0.42 -15.02
C HIS A 246 -11.28 -0.81 -14.56
N VAL A 247 -11.18 -1.83 -13.70
CA VAL A 247 -9.89 -2.36 -13.30
C VAL A 247 -9.34 -3.17 -14.48
N PRO A 248 -8.17 -2.80 -15.04
CA PRO A 248 -7.63 -3.51 -16.19
C PRO A 248 -7.32 -4.95 -15.78
N THR A 249 -7.90 -5.90 -16.50
CA THR A 249 -7.61 -7.32 -16.39
C THR A 249 -7.00 -7.81 -17.70
N CYS A 250 -6.32 -8.95 -17.64
CA CYS A 250 -5.82 -9.63 -18.83
C CYS A 250 -6.03 -11.13 -18.68
N SER A 251 -6.27 -11.79 -19.80
CA SER A 251 -6.22 -13.23 -19.96
C SER A 251 -4.87 -13.64 -20.55
N LEU A 252 -4.60 -14.95 -20.62
CA LEU A 252 -3.35 -15.47 -21.16
C LEU A 252 -3.11 -15.02 -22.61
N SER A 253 -4.16 -14.95 -23.43
CA SER A 253 -4.06 -14.50 -24.82
C SER A 253 -3.69 -13.03 -24.95
N ASP A 254 -3.93 -12.22 -23.91
CA ASP A 254 -3.63 -10.79 -23.94
C ASP A 254 -2.20 -10.46 -23.53
N TRP A 255 -1.40 -11.44 -23.10
CA TRP A 255 -0.03 -11.18 -22.62
C TRP A 255 0.92 -10.69 -23.72
N THR A 256 0.57 -10.88 -25.00
CA THR A 256 1.28 -10.32 -26.14
C THR A 256 0.83 -8.89 -26.49
N ASN A 257 -0.31 -8.43 -25.96
CA ASN A 257 -0.81 -7.08 -26.16
C ASN A 257 -0.06 -6.11 -25.24
N GLU A 258 0.96 -5.46 -25.80
CA GLU A 258 1.84 -4.56 -25.05
C GLU A 258 1.08 -3.39 -24.40
N HIS A 259 0.07 -2.85 -25.07
CA HIS A 259 -0.72 -1.74 -24.54
C HIS A 259 -1.53 -2.17 -23.32
N LEU A 260 -2.31 -3.26 -23.43
CA LEU A 260 -3.11 -3.77 -22.32
C LEU A 260 -2.21 -4.20 -21.14
N MET A 261 -1.15 -4.95 -21.42
CA MET A 261 -0.23 -5.41 -20.39
C MET A 261 0.49 -4.25 -19.69
N THR A 262 0.75 -3.15 -20.40
CA THR A 262 1.28 -1.92 -19.79
C THR A 262 0.25 -1.28 -18.84
N LEU A 263 -1.04 -1.26 -19.20
CA LEU A 263 -2.10 -0.78 -18.32
C LEU A 263 -2.24 -1.66 -17.07
N VAL A 264 -2.26 -2.98 -17.25
CA VAL A 264 -2.30 -3.97 -16.16
C VAL A 264 -1.08 -3.82 -15.25
N TYR A 265 0.13 -3.71 -15.80
CA TYR A 265 1.36 -3.51 -15.03
C TYR A 265 1.31 -2.20 -14.24
N LYS A 266 0.93 -1.08 -14.88
CA LYS A 266 0.82 0.23 -14.22
C LYS A 266 -0.16 0.19 -13.04
N HIS A 267 -1.29 -0.49 -13.20
CA HIS A 267 -2.33 -0.58 -12.17
C HIS A 267 -1.95 -1.54 -11.03
N HIS A 268 -1.48 -2.76 -11.36
CA HIS A 268 -1.32 -3.84 -10.38
C HIS A 268 0.09 -4.00 -9.83
N LEU A 269 1.13 -3.63 -10.58
CA LEU A 269 2.51 -3.99 -10.28
C LEU A 269 3.45 -2.79 -10.08
N LYS A 270 3.30 -1.70 -10.85
CA LYS A 270 4.23 -0.54 -10.83
C LYS A 270 4.43 0.05 -9.42
N ARG A 271 3.36 0.16 -8.62
CA ARG A 271 3.44 0.67 -7.24
C ARG A 271 4.06 -0.32 -6.25
N ARG A 272 4.26 -1.57 -6.66
CA ARG A 272 4.72 -2.69 -5.81
C ARG A 272 6.16 -3.10 -6.10
N THR A 273 6.80 -2.56 -7.14
CA THR A 273 8.16 -2.91 -7.55
C THR A 273 9.08 -1.70 -7.43
N SER A 274 10.06 -1.74 -6.51
CA SER A 274 11.07 -0.70 -6.31
C SER A 274 12.18 -0.71 -7.38
N ALA A 275 12.39 -1.86 -8.03
CA ALA A 275 13.36 -2.02 -9.11
C ALA A 275 12.71 -1.78 -10.48
N GLN A 276 13.46 -1.19 -11.42
CA GLN A 276 13.12 -1.20 -12.84
C GLN A 276 13.19 -2.64 -13.37
N VAL A 277 12.14 -3.40 -13.14
CA VAL A 277 12.04 -4.77 -13.65
C VAL A 277 11.52 -4.72 -15.07
N ASN A 278 12.21 -5.42 -15.97
CA ASN A 278 11.74 -5.67 -17.33
C ASN A 278 10.60 -6.71 -17.28
N TRP A 279 9.46 -6.28 -16.76
CA TRP A 279 8.26 -7.10 -16.60
C TRP A 279 7.77 -7.64 -17.95
N GLN A 280 7.96 -6.89 -19.04
CA GLN A 280 7.60 -7.32 -20.39
C GLN A 280 8.38 -8.57 -20.78
N LYS A 281 9.70 -8.59 -20.52
CA LYS A 281 10.55 -9.75 -20.78
C LYS A 281 10.07 -10.97 -19.98
N LEU A 282 9.73 -10.79 -18.70
CA LEU A 282 9.21 -11.89 -17.87
C LEU A 282 8.00 -12.58 -18.51
N PHE A 283 6.98 -11.83 -18.93
CA PHE A 283 5.79 -12.42 -19.53
C PHE A 283 6.07 -13.01 -20.92
N LYS A 284 6.90 -12.36 -21.75
CA LYS A 284 7.31 -12.86 -23.08
C LYS A 284 8.09 -14.17 -22.99
N ASP A 285 9.10 -14.20 -22.13
CA ASP A 285 9.90 -15.39 -21.87
C ASP A 285 8.94 -16.52 -21.44
N TRP A 286 8.04 -16.27 -20.49
CA TRP A 286 7.13 -17.29 -20.00
C TRP A 286 6.15 -17.85 -21.06
N ILE A 287 5.59 -17.01 -21.94
CA ILE A 287 4.75 -17.49 -23.06
C ILE A 287 5.54 -18.47 -23.95
N SER A 288 6.82 -18.17 -24.19
CA SER A 288 7.70 -18.97 -25.05
C SER A 288 8.21 -20.26 -24.42
N HIS A 289 8.12 -20.42 -23.09
CA HIS A 289 8.58 -21.64 -22.42
C HIS A 289 7.56 -22.78 -22.60
N GLU A 290 8.05 -23.98 -22.94
CA GLU A 290 7.21 -25.19 -23.05
C GLU A 290 6.55 -25.57 -21.72
N ASN A 291 7.22 -25.28 -20.59
CA ASN A 291 6.69 -25.54 -19.26
C ASN A 291 5.57 -24.56 -18.90
N THR A 292 4.43 -25.10 -18.46
CA THR A 292 3.28 -24.31 -18.02
C THR A 292 3.43 -23.78 -16.60
N ILE A 293 4.28 -24.42 -15.79
CA ILE A 293 4.55 -24.01 -14.40
C ILE A 293 5.74 -23.06 -14.37
N ILE A 294 5.58 -21.96 -13.64
CA ILE A 294 6.71 -21.13 -13.20
C ILE A 294 6.90 -21.27 -11.70
N GLU A 295 8.17 -21.30 -11.28
CA GLU A 295 8.56 -21.08 -9.90
C GLU A 295 8.78 -19.57 -9.72
N LEU A 296 7.92 -18.93 -8.94
CA LEU A 296 7.86 -17.47 -8.86
C LEU A 296 9.10 -16.87 -8.19
N ARG A 297 9.83 -17.60 -7.34
CA ARG A 297 11.02 -17.04 -6.68
C ARG A 297 12.15 -16.81 -7.65
N SER A 298 12.52 -17.80 -8.46
CA SER A 298 13.57 -17.67 -9.47
C SER A 298 13.19 -16.64 -10.54
N ALA A 299 11.92 -16.63 -10.96
CA ALA A 299 11.40 -15.66 -11.91
C ALA A 299 11.33 -14.21 -11.37
N LEU A 300 11.10 -14.05 -10.07
CA LEU A 300 10.93 -12.76 -9.38
C LEU A 300 12.01 -12.51 -8.32
N GLN A 301 13.18 -13.12 -8.45
CA GLN A 301 14.22 -13.14 -7.41
C GLN A 301 14.72 -11.72 -7.06
N ASN A 302 14.59 -10.81 -8.03
CA ASN A 302 14.90 -9.39 -7.88
C ASN A 302 13.78 -8.57 -7.20
N LEU A 303 12.61 -9.15 -6.94
CA LEU A 303 11.40 -8.46 -6.44
C LEU A 303 10.95 -8.88 -5.04
N TYR A 304 11.24 -10.11 -4.60
CA TYR A 304 10.79 -10.62 -3.30
C TYR A 304 11.89 -11.42 -2.58
N SER A 305 12.09 -11.17 -1.29
CA SER A 305 13.19 -11.73 -0.48
C SER A 305 12.81 -12.90 0.45
N LYS A 306 11.65 -13.56 0.30
CA LYS A 306 11.19 -14.60 1.25
C LYS A 306 11.44 -16.05 0.79
N GLU A 307 11.59 -16.94 1.79
CA GLU A 307 12.10 -18.32 1.72
C GLU A 307 11.12 -19.41 1.24
N TYR A 308 9.88 -19.07 0.85
CA TYR A 308 8.87 -20.06 0.45
C TYR A 308 8.75 -20.17 -1.08
N PHE A 309 8.85 -21.39 -1.61
CA PHE A 309 8.55 -21.67 -3.02
C PHE A 309 7.07 -21.39 -3.31
N ARG A 310 6.79 -20.62 -4.37
CA ARG A 310 5.44 -20.43 -4.89
C ARG A 310 5.44 -20.77 -6.37
N PHE A 311 4.49 -21.60 -6.77
CA PHE A 311 4.35 -22.01 -8.15
C PHE A 311 3.06 -21.46 -8.72
N TRP A 312 3.07 -21.10 -10.01
CA TRP A 312 1.87 -20.74 -10.75
C TRP A 312 1.84 -21.50 -12.07
N SER A 313 0.68 -22.00 -12.46
CA SER A 313 0.49 -22.70 -13.73
C SER A 313 -0.35 -21.84 -14.67
N ARG A 314 0.10 -21.73 -15.93
CA ARG A 314 -0.64 -21.09 -17.02
C ARG A 314 -1.53 -22.06 -17.80
N SER A 315 -1.58 -23.33 -17.39
CA SER A 315 -2.38 -24.34 -18.07
C SER A 315 -3.86 -24.04 -17.92
N THR A 316 -4.60 -24.08 -19.03
CA THR A 316 -6.07 -24.05 -19.01
C THR A 316 -6.67 -25.46 -18.89
N ASN A 317 -5.84 -26.51 -18.93
CA ASN A 317 -6.25 -27.91 -18.84
C ASN A 317 -6.00 -28.46 -17.41
N PRO A 318 -7.05 -28.82 -16.66
CA PRO A 318 -6.93 -29.38 -15.31
C PRO A 318 -6.09 -30.66 -15.22
N ASN A 319 -6.05 -31.48 -16.28
CA ASN A 319 -5.25 -32.71 -16.30
C ASN A 319 -3.75 -32.42 -16.37
N ALA A 320 -3.35 -31.37 -17.09
CA ALA A 320 -1.97 -30.92 -17.15
C ALA A 320 -1.52 -30.32 -15.80
N ASP A 321 -2.41 -29.63 -15.08
CA ASP A 321 -2.15 -29.17 -13.72
C ASP A 321 -2.01 -30.34 -12.74
N LYS A 322 -2.84 -31.38 -12.88
CA LYS A 322 -2.72 -32.59 -12.06
C LYS A 322 -1.39 -33.31 -12.27
N ALA A 323 -0.95 -33.47 -13.53
CA ALA A 323 0.36 -34.05 -13.85
C ALA A 323 1.52 -33.20 -13.32
N SER A 324 1.38 -31.88 -13.44
CA SER A 324 2.30 -30.88 -12.91
C SER A 324 2.46 -30.99 -11.38
N LEU A 325 1.35 -31.04 -10.64
CA LEU A 325 1.35 -31.21 -9.19
C LEU A 325 1.95 -32.56 -8.77
N ALA A 326 1.64 -33.65 -9.48
CA ALA A 326 2.24 -34.96 -9.23
C ALA A 326 3.77 -34.95 -9.43
N THR A 327 4.24 -34.20 -10.42
CA THR A 327 5.68 -34.02 -10.67
C THR A 327 6.33 -33.23 -9.54
N LEU A 328 5.77 -32.08 -9.14
CA LEU A 328 6.27 -31.27 -8.02
C LEU A 328 6.29 -32.05 -6.69
N TYR A 329 5.29 -32.90 -6.46
CA TYR A 329 5.24 -33.80 -5.31
C TYR A 329 6.38 -34.83 -5.33
N THR A 330 6.60 -35.48 -6.49
CA THR A 330 7.68 -36.45 -6.67
C THR A 330 9.06 -35.83 -6.49
N LEU A 331 9.25 -34.61 -7.01
CA LEU A 331 10.48 -33.83 -6.88
C LEU A 331 10.69 -33.26 -5.47
N GLY A 332 9.73 -33.41 -4.57
CA GLY A 332 9.84 -33.01 -3.17
C GLY A 332 9.56 -31.54 -2.89
N PHE A 333 9.14 -30.75 -3.89
CA PHE A 333 8.74 -29.35 -3.70
C PHE A 333 7.44 -29.19 -2.90
N LEU A 334 6.58 -30.22 -2.90
CA LEU A 334 5.33 -30.24 -2.13
C LEU A 334 5.42 -31.11 -0.85
N ASN A 335 6.61 -31.65 -0.54
CA ASN A 335 6.84 -32.41 0.69
C ASN A 335 7.40 -31.47 1.77
N PRO A 336 6.83 -31.44 2.99
CA PRO A 336 7.38 -30.67 4.10
C PRO A 336 8.83 -31.04 4.46
N ILE A 337 9.24 -32.27 4.10
CA ILE A 337 10.58 -32.81 4.28
C ILE A 337 10.98 -33.49 2.95
N PRO A 338 11.88 -32.90 2.15
CA PRO A 338 12.30 -33.46 0.86
C PRO A 338 13.04 -34.79 1.02
N LYS A 339 12.82 -35.76 0.13
CA LYS A 339 13.38 -37.12 0.17
C LYS A 339 14.92 -37.20 0.21
N TYR A 340 15.64 -36.14 -0.18
CA TYR A 340 17.11 -36.10 -0.12
C TYR A 340 17.67 -35.71 1.26
N PHE A 341 16.82 -35.23 2.18
CA PHE A 341 17.19 -35.13 3.58
C PHE A 341 17.21 -36.55 4.14
N LYS A 342 18.40 -37.08 4.49
CA LYS A 342 18.54 -38.39 5.15
C LYS A 342 17.56 -38.43 6.33
N ASN A 343 16.61 -39.37 6.27
CA ASN A 343 15.64 -39.58 7.34
C ASN A 343 16.35 -40.21 8.55
N ASN A 344 17.15 -39.40 9.25
CA ASN A 344 17.86 -39.81 10.46
C ASN A 344 16.87 -40.24 11.57
N THR A 345 15.57 -39.93 11.43
CA THR A 345 14.52 -40.35 12.35
C THR A 345 14.24 -41.85 12.24
N GLU A 346 14.14 -42.40 11.03
CA GLU A 346 14.01 -43.86 10.84
C GLU A 346 15.25 -44.60 11.33
N THR A 347 16.44 -44.10 10.98
CA THR A 347 17.71 -44.67 11.47
C THR A 347 17.80 -44.60 13.00
N PHE A 348 17.40 -43.50 13.62
CA PHE A 348 17.35 -43.35 15.06
C PHE A 348 16.42 -44.38 15.71
N TRP A 349 15.17 -44.49 15.25
CA TRP A 349 14.21 -45.43 15.81
C TRP A 349 14.66 -46.87 15.68
N GLN A 350 15.25 -47.23 14.53
CA GLN A 350 15.79 -48.56 14.30
C GLN A 350 16.96 -48.87 15.24
N CYS A 351 17.97 -47.99 15.30
CA CYS A 351 19.13 -48.19 16.19
C CYS A 351 18.73 -48.24 17.68
N PHE A 352 17.74 -47.42 18.07
CA PHE A 352 17.26 -47.40 19.45
C PHE A 352 16.49 -48.69 19.79
N LYS A 353 15.69 -49.19 18.85
CA LYS A 353 14.99 -50.47 18.98
C LYS A 353 15.97 -51.63 19.08
N ASP A 354 16.97 -51.68 18.22
CA ASP A 354 18.01 -52.72 18.25
C ASP A 354 18.74 -52.71 19.59
N SER A 355 19.03 -51.51 20.13
CA SER A 355 19.65 -51.35 21.46
C SER A 355 18.73 -51.81 22.60
N LEU A 356 17.42 -51.63 22.47
CA LEU A 356 16.43 -52.08 23.45
C LEU A 356 16.26 -53.61 23.42
N ASP A 357 16.28 -54.20 22.23
CA ASP A 357 16.12 -55.63 22.02
C ASP A 357 17.38 -56.41 22.43
N ALA A 358 18.58 -55.88 22.14
CA ALA A 358 19.87 -56.49 22.49
C ALA A 358 20.25 -56.38 23.99
N ASN A 359 19.50 -55.62 24.79
CA ASN A 359 19.85 -55.39 26.19
C ASN A 359 19.62 -56.64 27.07
N ALA A 360 20.72 -57.26 27.51
CA ALA A 360 20.73 -58.48 28.33
C ALA A 360 20.33 -58.28 29.80
N CYS A 361 20.20 -57.04 30.29
CA CYS A 361 19.95 -56.73 31.71
C CYS A 361 18.47 -56.83 32.15
N GLY A 362 17.65 -57.61 31.43
CA GLY A 362 16.24 -57.84 31.74
C GLY A 362 15.36 -56.58 31.69
N ASN A 363 14.14 -56.68 32.23
CA ASN A 363 13.13 -55.61 32.15
C ASN A 363 13.58 -54.28 32.78
N ASN A 364 14.42 -54.33 33.83
CA ASN A 364 14.95 -53.13 34.47
C ASN A 364 15.95 -52.40 33.57
N GLY A 365 16.80 -53.13 32.84
CA GLY A 365 17.71 -52.57 31.84
C GLY A 365 16.96 -51.92 30.68
N LYS A 366 15.92 -52.59 30.17
CA LYS A 366 15.06 -52.06 29.10
C LYS A 366 14.29 -50.81 29.54
N CYS A 367 13.75 -50.80 30.76
CA CYS A 367 13.09 -49.64 31.34
C CYS A 367 14.04 -48.44 31.45
N ARG A 368 15.28 -48.66 31.92
CA ARG A 368 16.31 -47.62 32.00
C ARG A 368 16.66 -47.05 30.63
N VAL A 369 16.87 -47.87 29.61
CA VAL A 369 17.16 -47.40 28.24
C VAL A 369 15.98 -46.62 27.68
N LEU A 370 14.76 -47.17 27.78
CA LEU A 370 13.54 -46.50 27.31
C LEU A 370 13.32 -45.14 28.03
N SER A 371 13.72 -45.03 29.30
CA SER A 371 13.59 -43.79 30.09
C SER A 371 14.38 -42.61 29.52
N ILE A 372 15.43 -42.86 28.70
CA ILE A 372 16.24 -41.81 28.06
C ILE A 372 15.37 -40.90 27.19
N ILE A 373 14.42 -41.50 26.46
CA ILE A 373 13.59 -40.79 25.47
C ILE A 373 12.13 -40.63 25.93
N ALA A 374 11.75 -41.24 27.04
CA ALA A 374 10.36 -41.39 27.46
C ALA A 374 9.62 -40.05 27.64
N ASN A 375 10.32 -39.00 28.07
CA ASN A 375 9.73 -37.66 28.24
C ASN A 375 9.89 -36.76 27.01
N ALA A 376 10.74 -37.14 26.04
CA ALA A 376 11.01 -36.34 24.85
C ALA A 376 10.00 -36.61 23.71
N PHE A 377 9.33 -37.77 23.73
CA PHE A 377 8.38 -38.17 22.69
C PHE A 377 6.99 -38.45 23.27
N SER A 378 5.96 -38.32 22.44
CA SER A 378 4.59 -38.70 22.80
C SER A 378 4.48 -40.20 23.04
N TYR A 379 3.44 -40.59 23.76
CA TYR A 379 3.21 -41.96 24.13
C TYR A 379 2.94 -42.84 22.90
N GLU A 380 2.15 -42.30 21.98
CA GLU A 380 1.77 -42.84 20.69
C GLU A 380 2.99 -43.03 19.80
N ALA A 381 3.87 -42.03 19.72
CA ALA A 381 5.09 -42.11 18.94
C ALA A 381 6.02 -43.22 19.44
N ILE A 382 6.22 -43.34 20.75
CA ILE A 382 7.06 -44.40 21.33
C ILE A 382 6.46 -45.78 21.06
N LYS A 383 5.14 -45.91 21.25
CA LYS A 383 4.42 -47.18 21.05
C LYS A 383 4.48 -47.65 19.61
N GLU A 384 4.20 -46.78 18.65
CA GLU A 384 4.17 -47.13 17.23
C GLU A 384 5.56 -47.48 16.70
N ASN A 385 6.59 -46.68 17.06
CA ASN A 385 7.94 -46.87 16.52
C ASN A 385 8.70 -48.02 17.20
N LEU A 386 8.56 -48.21 18.52
CA LEU A 386 9.31 -49.23 19.26
C LEU A 386 8.51 -50.52 19.52
N LYS A 387 7.18 -50.52 19.28
CA LYS A 387 6.28 -51.66 19.54
C LYS A 387 6.32 -52.13 21.01
N VAL A 388 6.48 -51.21 21.94
CA VAL A 388 6.52 -51.47 23.39
C VAL A 388 5.14 -51.32 24.04
N SER A 389 4.91 -52.01 25.16
CA SER A 389 3.63 -51.93 25.88
C SER A 389 3.43 -50.58 26.57
N ASN A 390 2.17 -50.26 26.80
CA ASN A 390 1.76 -49.08 27.55
C ASN A 390 2.40 -49.00 28.94
N ASP A 391 2.41 -50.12 29.66
CA ASP A 391 2.97 -50.22 31.01
C ASP A 391 4.49 -49.98 31.02
N ALA A 392 5.20 -50.43 29.98
CA ALA A 392 6.63 -50.20 29.84
C ALA A 392 6.95 -48.71 29.65
N ILE A 393 6.15 -47.99 28.86
CA ILE A 393 6.32 -46.54 28.67
C ILE A 393 6.04 -45.79 29.98
N LEU A 394 4.99 -46.18 30.71
CA LEU A 394 4.66 -45.57 32.00
C LEU A 394 5.77 -45.80 33.03
N ALA A 395 6.29 -47.03 33.12
CA ALA A 395 7.40 -47.37 34.00
C ALA A 395 8.67 -46.57 33.63
N ALA A 396 8.97 -46.42 32.34
CA ALA A 396 10.12 -45.66 31.86
C ALA A 396 9.99 -44.15 32.16
N LYS A 397 8.80 -43.56 32.00
CA LYS A 397 8.55 -42.16 32.39
C LYS A 397 8.72 -41.95 33.90
N LYS A 398 8.17 -42.86 34.71
CA LYS A 398 8.34 -42.83 36.18
C LYS A 398 9.80 -42.94 36.56
N HIS A 399 10.53 -43.86 35.92
CA HIS A 399 11.97 -44.03 36.12
C HIS A 399 12.76 -42.77 35.75
N ALA A 400 12.46 -42.14 34.61
CA ALA A 400 13.10 -40.89 34.19
C ALA A 400 12.89 -39.77 35.22
N TYR A 401 11.70 -39.70 35.83
CA TYR A 401 11.38 -38.74 36.88
C TYR A 401 12.13 -39.00 38.18
N THR A 402 12.22 -40.26 38.62
CA THR A 402 12.81 -40.62 39.92
C THR A 402 14.33 -40.76 39.90
N CYS A 403 14.89 -41.27 38.81
CA CYS A 403 16.31 -41.62 38.69
C CYS A 403 17.06 -40.79 37.65
N GLY A 404 16.36 -39.97 36.87
CA GLY A 404 16.89 -39.28 35.69
C GLY A 404 16.84 -40.16 34.43
N PRO A 405 16.74 -39.57 33.22
CA PRO A 405 16.77 -40.30 31.96
C PRO A 405 18.05 -41.15 31.84
N GLY A 406 17.91 -42.48 31.73
CA GLY A 406 19.04 -43.41 31.65
C GLY A 406 19.84 -43.59 32.95
N GLY A 407 19.38 -43.01 34.08
CA GLY A 407 20.04 -43.09 35.38
C GLY A 407 20.10 -44.50 35.95
N GLN A 408 21.06 -44.77 36.83
CA GLN A 408 21.10 -46.05 37.56
C GLN A 408 20.14 -46.00 38.75
N ILE A 409 19.51 -47.14 39.06
CA ILE A 409 18.69 -47.29 40.26
C ILE A 409 19.61 -47.11 41.47
N LYS A 410 19.33 -46.10 42.32
CA LYS A 410 20.06 -45.92 43.58
C LYS A 410 19.72 -47.09 44.51
N ASN A 411 20.72 -47.86 44.93
CA ASN A 411 20.52 -48.92 45.93
C ASN A 411 19.95 -48.30 47.22
N LYS A 412 18.98 -48.97 47.84
CA LYS A 412 18.44 -48.54 49.14
C LYS A 412 19.58 -48.50 50.17
N PRO A 413 19.64 -47.48 51.05
CA PRO A 413 20.62 -47.48 52.13
C PRO A 413 20.42 -48.70 53.03
N ALA A 414 21.52 -49.36 53.39
CA ALA A 414 21.51 -50.45 54.35
C ALA A 414 21.22 -49.88 55.74
N ILE A 415 20.10 -50.27 56.35
CA ILE A 415 19.73 -49.87 57.70
C ILE A 415 20.37 -50.87 58.66
N THR A 416 21.38 -50.44 59.41
CA THR A 416 21.95 -51.19 60.53
C THR A 416 21.30 -50.73 61.83
N TYR A 417 20.74 -51.67 62.59
CA TYR A 417 20.19 -51.41 63.92
C TYR A 417 21.26 -51.75 64.97
N GLU A 418 21.72 -50.75 65.73
CA GLU A 418 22.48 -50.98 66.96
C GLU A 418 21.51 -51.14 68.14
N LYS A 419 21.66 -52.24 68.89
CA LYS A 419 21.03 -52.38 70.20
C LYS A 419 21.76 -51.47 71.17
N MET A 420 21.07 -50.48 71.72
CA MET A 420 21.59 -49.78 72.90
C MET A 420 21.56 -50.74 74.09
N SER A 421 22.72 -50.92 74.74
CA SER A 421 22.84 -51.69 75.97
C SER A 421 22.10 -50.99 77.12
N PRO A 422 21.62 -51.75 78.14
CA PRO A 422 20.70 -51.26 79.18
C PRO A 422 21.26 -50.13 80.04
#